data_AF-D6D3B0-F1
#
_entry.id   AF-D6D3B0-F1
#
_cell.length_a   1.000
_cell.length_b   1.000
_cell.length_c   1.000
_cell.angle_alpha   90.00
_cell.angle_beta   90.00
_cell.angle_gamma   90.00
#
_symmetry.space_group_name_H-M   'P 1'
#
loop_
_entity.id
_entity.type
_entity.pdbx_description
1 polymer ?
#
loop_
_entity_poly.entity_id
_entity_poly.type
_entity_poly.pdbx_seq_one_letter_code
_entity_poly.pdbx_strand_id
1 'polypeptide(L)'
;MSLTFPVIWGQTKIQKYAGTAMPYPNRTDSSITFRDGMTPFYINHLGRHGARFPTSRKALDKVEKVLVSAQQENGLTSEGMALLSMIRRLSRLFDGQWGKLSKLGETEQEGIAGRMIRNYPQLFSNSAKIEAIATYVPRSINSMDAFLSCMIRHNPALQVQRSEGKQYNHILRFFDLNKSYVNYKEKGDWLPIYKAFVHKKISPVPIMKKFLLNPEQYLDKEAEEFVMALFSVAAILPDTSIPLNLEDLFTLDEWHRYWQTQNLRQYMSKSSAPVGKMLPVAIAWPLLSEFIRSAQEVISGKSDYQANFRFAHAETVIPFVSLMGIEKTDVQVCRPDSVSVYWKDYEISPMAANVQWLFYRDRDQRIWVKILLNEEAAALPISTSCFPYYSWEKTRIFFNQRIEMAKKTLSVFNE
;
A
#
# COMPACT_ATOMS: atom_id res chain seq x y z
N MET A 1 -39.54 6.34 -9.98
CA MET A 1 -38.54 5.59 -10.76
C MET A 1 -37.17 6.16 -10.43
N SER A 2 -36.42 5.48 -9.55
CA SER A 2 -35.06 5.87 -9.19
C SER A 2 -34.13 5.39 -10.29
N LEU A 3 -33.50 6.32 -11.02
CA LEU A 3 -32.52 6.02 -12.03
C LEU A 3 -31.22 5.59 -11.32
N THR A 4 -30.97 4.29 -11.31
CA THR A 4 -29.68 3.71 -10.97
C THR A 4 -28.65 4.15 -12.00
N PHE A 5 -27.70 5.00 -11.58
CA PHE A 5 -26.51 5.27 -12.40
C PHE A 5 -25.69 3.98 -12.53
N PRO A 6 -25.21 3.63 -13.74
CA PRO A 6 -24.45 2.42 -13.97
C PRO A 6 -23.10 2.51 -13.27
N VAL A 7 -22.65 1.36 -12.77
CA VAL A 7 -21.33 1.11 -12.19
C VAL A 7 -20.25 1.64 -13.15
N ILE A 8 -19.55 2.71 -12.76
CA ILE A 8 -18.39 3.20 -13.50
C ILE A 8 -17.27 2.16 -13.31
N TRP A 9 -16.89 1.53 -14.42
CA TRP A 9 -15.73 0.67 -14.53
C TRP A 9 -14.45 1.46 -14.26
N GLY A 10 -13.67 1.01 -13.27
CA GLY A 10 -12.39 1.60 -12.89
C GLY A 10 -12.49 2.66 -11.78
N GLN A 11 -11.39 2.83 -11.03
CA GLN A 11 -11.30 3.87 -10.01
C GLN A 11 -11.29 5.26 -10.63
N THR A 12 -12.04 6.16 -10.02
CA THR A 12 -12.11 7.57 -10.40
C THR A 12 -10.75 8.26 -10.21
N LYS A 13 -10.52 9.39 -10.90
CA LYS A 13 -9.30 10.18 -10.75
C LYS A 13 -9.11 10.64 -9.29
N ILE A 14 -10.19 11.05 -8.63
CA ILE A 14 -10.14 11.55 -7.25
C ILE A 14 -9.71 10.45 -6.26
N GLN A 15 -10.20 9.22 -6.42
CA GLN A 15 -9.76 8.08 -5.60
C GLN A 15 -8.26 7.81 -5.77
N LYS A 16 -7.77 7.83 -7.02
CA LYS A 16 -6.33 7.66 -7.32
C LYS A 16 -5.46 8.71 -6.66
N TYR A 17 -5.95 9.95 -6.54
CA TYR A 17 -5.21 11.05 -5.93
C TYR A 17 -5.04 10.95 -4.41
N ALA A 18 -5.72 10.01 -3.74
CA ALA A 18 -5.39 9.62 -2.37
C ALA A 18 -4.07 8.82 -2.27
N GLY A 19 -3.50 8.36 -3.40
CA GLY A 19 -2.24 7.65 -3.45
C GLY A 19 -2.25 6.37 -2.61
N THR A 20 -1.29 6.22 -1.69
CA THR A 20 -1.32 5.08 -0.73
C THR A 20 -2.48 5.08 0.26
N ALA A 21 -3.29 6.15 0.35
CA ALA A 21 -4.53 6.19 1.12
C ALA A 21 -5.77 5.90 0.25
N MET A 22 -5.58 5.46 -1.00
CA MET A 22 -6.68 4.98 -1.81
C MET A 22 -7.22 3.66 -1.24
N PRO A 23 -8.54 3.52 -1.02
CA PRO A 23 -9.16 2.22 -0.73
C PRO A 23 -8.80 1.16 -1.77
N TYR A 24 -8.83 -0.11 -1.39
CA TYR A 24 -8.53 -1.19 -2.31
C TYR A 24 -9.49 -1.16 -3.52
N PRO A 25 -8.98 -1.26 -4.76
CA PRO A 25 -9.82 -1.17 -5.96
C PRO A 25 -10.86 -2.29 -6.03
N ASN A 26 -11.97 -2.02 -6.72
CA ASN A 26 -12.96 -3.04 -7.02
C ASN A 26 -12.35 -4.19 -7.86
N ARG A 27 -12.69 -5.42 -7.49
CA ARG A 27 -12.21 -6.68 -8.09
C ARG A 27 -13.32 -7.72 -8.26
N THR A 28 -14.59 -7.35 -8.12
CA THR A 28 -15.74 -8.28 -8.12
C THR A 28 -15.81 -9.14 -9.38
N ASP A 29 -15.49 -8.55 -10.55
CA ASP A 29 -15.59 -9.20 -11.87
C ASP A 29 -14.27 -9.77 -12.40
N SER A 30 -13.23 -9.91 -11.55
CA SER A 30 -11.97 -10.50 -11.99
C SER A 30 -12.15 -12.00 -12.26
N SER A 31 -12.41 -12.39 -13.51
CA SER A 31 -12.39 -13.79 -13.95
C SER A 31 -10.95 -14.26 -14.08
N ILE A 32 -10.63 -15.45 -13.54
CA ILE A 32 -9.36 -16.11 -13.85
C ILE A 32 -9.55 -17.03 -15.04
N THR A 33 -8.72 -16.83 -16.06
CA THR A 33 -8.49 -17.84 -17.08
C THR A 33 -7.48 -18.86 -16.55
N PHE A 34 -7.92 -20.11 -16.38
CA PHE A 34 -7.02 -21.24 -16.18
C PHE A 34 -6.44 -21.65 -17.53
N ARG A 35 -5.16 -22.00 -17.54
CA ARG A 35 -4.59 -22.72 -18.68
C ARG A 35 -4.82 -24.21 -18.47
N ASP A 36 -5.40 -24.86 -19.47
CA ASP A 36 -5.63 -26.31 -19.45
C ASP A 36 -4.35 -27.08 -19.12
N GLY A 37 -4.45 -27.99 -18.16
CA GLY A 37 -3.34 -28.85 -17.73
C GLY A 37 -2.37 -28.24 -16.72
N MET A 38 -2.65 -27.07 -16.13
CA MET A 38 -1.90 -26.50 -15.00
C MET A 38 -2.74 -26.52 -13.71
N THR A 39 -2.28 -27.23 -12.69
CA THR A 39 -2.97 -27.34 -11.40
C THR A 39 -2.27 -26.50 -10.35
N PRO A 40 -2.94 -25.51 -9.71
CA PRO A 40 -2.36 -24.75 -8.61
C PRO A 40 -2.14 -25.65 -7.39
N PHE A 41 -1.01 -25.51 -6.72
CA PHE A 41 -0.68 -26.33 -5.53
C PHE A 41 -0.16 -25.53 -4.34
N TYR A 42 0.20 -24.25 -4.51
CA TYR A 42 0.70 -23.41 -3.42
C TYR A 42 0.50 -21.92 -3.71
N ILE A 43 0.14 -21.15 -2.67
CA ILE A 43 0.09 -19.67 -2.72
C ILE A 43 1.06 -19.07 -1.69
N ASN A 44 1.92 -18.17 -2.16
CA ASN A 44 2.78 -17.36 -1.29
C ASN A 44 2.33 -15.90 -1.30
N HIS A 45 1.99 -15.33 -0.15
CA HIS A 45 1.27 -14.05 -0.06
C HIS A 45 1.92 -13.05 0.89
N LEU A 46 1.90 -11.77 0.49
CA LEU A 46 2.16 -10.60 1.32
C LEU A 46 1.02 -9.61 1.10
N GLY A 47 0.36 -9.19 2.18
CA GLY A 47 -0.67 -8.16 2.17
C GLY A 47 -0.33 -7.02 3.13
N ARG A 48 -0.60 -5.78 2.71
CA ARG A 48 -0.76 -4.63 3.61
C ARG A 48 -2.07 -4.82 4.40
N HIS A 49 -2.11 -4.27 5.60
CA HIS A 49 -3.38 -4.09 6.30
C HIS A 49 -4.44 -3.38 5.43
N GLY A 50 -5.73 -3.63 5.70
CA GLY A 50 -6.84 -2.93 5.04
C GLY A 50 -6.94 -1.45 5.39
N ALA A 51 -7.97 -0.78 4.88
CA ALA A 51 -8.33 0.59 5.17
C ALA A 51 -8.38 0.86 6.67
N ARG A 52 -7.87 2.03 7.07
CA ARG A 52 -7.62 2.35 8.47
C ARG A 52 -7.89 3.80 8.79
N PHE A 53 -8.10 4.06 10.07
CA PHE A 53 -8.07 5.40 10.64
C PHE A 53 -6.67 6.05 10.50
N PRO A 54 -6.58 7.40 10.53
CA PRO A 54 -5.30 8.10 10.59
C PRO A 54 -4.45 7.61 11.76
N THR A 55 -3.12 7.52 11.57
CA THR A 55 -2.20 7.06 12.63
C THR A 55 -1.75 8.17 13.58
N SER A 56 -2.07 9.43 13.27
CA SER A 56 -1.63 10.57 14.06
C SER A 56 -2.64 11.71 13.96
N ARG A 57 -2.79 12.43 15.07
CA ARG A 57 -3.64 13.62 15.18
C ARG A 57 -2.99 14.90 14.61
N LYS A 58 -1.67 14.89 14.35
CA LYS A 58 -0.88 16.09 13.98
C LYS A 58 -1.50 16.94 12.87
N ALA A 59 -1.98 16.32 11.79
CA ALA A 59 -2.59 17.05 10.68
C ALA A 59 -3.92 17.70 11.10
N LEU A 60 -4.75 16.97 11.85
CA LEU A 60 -6.02 17.46 12.36
C LEU A 60 -5.81 18.63 13.34
N ASP A 61 -4.87 18.50 14.28
CA ASP A 61 -4.53 19.56 15.25
C ASP A 61 -3.99 20.81 14.55
N LYS A 62 -3.17 20.66 13.50
CA LYS A 62 -2.66 21.80 12.72
C LYS A 62 -3.80 22.57 12.06
N VAL A 63 -4.74 21.86 11.42
CA VAL A 63 -5.91 22.48 10.79
C VAL A 63 -6.80 23.15 11.84
N GLU A 64 -7.10 22.44 12.93
CA GLU A 64 -7.95 22.96 14.01
C GLU A 64 -7.35 24.22 14.63
N LYS A 65 -6.04 24.22 14.92
CA LYS A 65 -5.35 25.38 15.50
C LYS A 65 -5.44 26.63 14.63
N VAL A 66 -5.20 26.50 13.32
CA VAL A 66 -5.27 27.64 12.39
C VAL A 66 -6.70 28.19 12.33
N LEU A 67 -7.70 27.32 12.22
CA LEU A 67 -9.11 27.74 12.16
C LEU A 67 -9.61 28.35 13.47
N VAL A 68 -9.15 27.86 14.63
CA VAL A 68 -9.49 28.44 15.94
C VAL A 68 -8.87 29.83 16.10
N SER A 69 -7.60 30.01 15.75
CA SER A 69 -6.96 31.32 15.80
C SER A 69 -7.66 32.31 14.84
N ALA A 70 -8.00 31.88 13.63
CA ALA A 70 -8.77 32.71 12.71
C ALA A 70 -10.17 33.03 13.26
N GLN A 71 -10.84 32.11 13.95
CA GLN A 71 -12.15 32.36 14.58
C GLN A 71 -12.07 33.48 15.64
N GLN A 72 -11.02 33.49 16.46
CA GLN A 72 -10.83 34.48 17.53
C GLN A 72 -10.64 35.90 16.98
N GLU A 73 -10.00 36.02 15.82
CA GLU A 73 -9.72 37.30 15.14
C GLU A 73 -10.78 37.65 14.07
N ASN A 74 -11.95 37.00 14.08
CA ASN A 74 -13.00 37.16 13.07
C ASN A 74 -12.54 36.96 11.61
N GLY A 75 -11.51 36.13 11.41
CA GLY A 75 -10.86 35.86 10.13
C GLY A 75 -11.38 34.62 9.39
N LEU A 76 -12.49 34.01 9.80
CA LEU A 76 -13.10 32.88 9.07
C LEU A 76 -14.16 33.35 8.07
N THR A 77 -14.21 32.71 6.90
CA THR A 77 -15.38 32.78 6.01
C THR A 77 -16.53 31.91 6.57
N SER A 78 -17.71 31.94 5.93
CA SER A 78 -18.79 31.01 6.24
C SER A 78 -18.40 29.54 6.03
N GLU A 79 -17.70 29.23 4.94
CA GLU A 79 -17.11 27.91 4.70
C GLU A 79 -16.04 27.55 5.75
N GLY A 80 -15.24 28.52 6.21
CA GLY A 80 -14.26 28.32 7.27
C GLY A 80 -14.89 27.93 8.61
N MET A 81 -16.01 28.56 8.98
CA MET A 81 -16.78 28.18 10.17
C MET A 81 -17.37 26.78 10.04
N ALA A 82 -17.91 26.42 8.86
CA ALA A 82 -18.41 25.08 8.58
C ALA A 82 -17.27 24.04 8.66
N LEU A 83 -16.10 24.35 8.10
CA LEU A 83 -14.93 23.49 8.16
C LEU A 83 -14.45 23.29 9.61
N LEU A 84 -14.38 24.35 10.44
CA LEU A 84 -14.00 24.22 11.85
C LEU A 84 -14.97 23.30 12.62
N SER A 85 -16.28 23.44 12.39
CA SER A 85 -17.28 22.55 12.98
C SER A 85 -17.07 21.09 12.56
N MET A 86 -16.79 20.87 11.27
CA MET A 86 -16.47 19.54 10.73
C MET A 86 -15.20 18.95 11.33
N ILE A 87 -14.13 19.75 11.45
CA ILE A 87 -12.85 19.33 12.05
C ILE A 87 -13.04 18.95 13.54
N ARG A 88 -13.81 19.73 14.31
CA ARG A 88 -14.18 19.37 15.69
C ARG A 88 -14.99 18.08 15.77
N ARG A 89 -15.86 17.82 14.78
CA ARG A 89 -16.61 16.56 14.68
C ARG A 89 -15.68 15.38 14.42
N LEU A 90 -14.78 15.50 13.44
CA LEU A 90 -13.78 14.48 13.13
C LEU A 90 -12.84 14.21 14.31
N SER A 91 -12.44 15.26 15.02
CA SER A 91 -11.65 15.19 16.26
C SER A 91 -12.27 14.27 17.32
N ARG A 92 -13.59 14.34 17.51
CA ARG A 92 -14.33 13.41 18.39
C ARG A 92 -14.46 12.01 17.81
N LEU A 93 -14.72 11.89 16.51
CA LEU A 93 -14.88 10.58 15.84
C LEU A 93 -13.58 9.78 15.74
N PHE A 94 -12.43 10.46 15.66
CA PHE A 94 -11.11 9.82 15.62
C PHE A 94 -10.55 9.50 17.00
N ASP A 95 -11.15 10.04 18.07
CA ASP A 95 -10.63 9.85 19.41
C ASP A 95 -10.66 8.36 19.83
N GLY A 96 -9.54 7.89 20.38
CA GLY A 96 -9.32 6.47 20.66
C GLY A 96 -9.25 5.55 19.43
N GLN A 97 -9.39 6.03 18.20
CA GLN A 97 -9.39 5.19 16.97
C GLN A 97 -8.08 5.24 16.18
N TRP A 98 -7.07 5.99 16.63
CA TRP A 98 -5.84 6.25 15.87
C TRP A 98 -5.14 4.97 15.39
N GLY A 99 -5.02 4.82 14.07
CA GLY A 99 -4.33 3.72 13.42
C GLY A 99 -5.06 2.37 13.46
N LYS A 100 -6.32 2.33 13.93
CA LYS A 100 -7.20 1.15 13.93
C LYS A 100 -7.63 0.78 12.51
N LEU A 101 -7.81 -0.52 12.25
CA LEU A 101 -8.46 -1.03 11.05
C LEU A 101 -9.94 -0.59 11.05
N SER A 102 -10.44 -0.10 9.91
CA SER A 102 -11.86 0.28 9.77
C SER A 102 -12.72 -0.88 9.32
N LYS A 103 -14.05 -0.69 9.31
CA LYS A 103 -14.96 -1.72 8.78
C LYS A 103 -14.71 -1.98 7.30
N LEU A 104 -14.44 -0.92 6.53
CA LEU A 104 -14.01 -1.05 5.14
C LEU A 104 -12.77 -1.94 5.03
N GLY A 105 -11.77 -1.73 5.88
CA GLY A 105 -10.54 -2.52 5.88
C GLY A 105 -10.75 -4.01 6.17
N GLU A 106 -11.72 -4.36 7.03
CA GLU A 106 -12.14 -5.76 7.21
C GLU A 106 -12.75 -6.32 5.91
N THR A 107 -13.69 -5.59 5.29
CA THR A 107 -14.37 -6.05 4.07
C THR A 107 -13.43 -6.20 2.87
N GLU A 108 -12.37 -5.38 2.79
CA GLU A 108 -11.32 -5.52 1.78
C GLU A 108 -10.61 -6.87 1.93
N GLN A 109 -10.22 -7.25 3.17
CA GLN A 109 -9.55 -8.52 3.44
C GLN A 109 -10.48 -9.72 3.22
N GLU A 110 -11.74 -9.62 3.64
CA GLU A 110 -12.77 -10.63 3.35
C GLU A 110 -12.98 -10.80 1.84
N GLY A 111 -12.98 -9.70 1.09
CA GLY A 111 -13.06 -9.72 -0.37
C GLY A 111 -11.87 -10.42 -1.02
N ILE A 112 -10.64 -10.11 -0.60
CA ILE A 112 -9.43 -10.75 -1.14
C ILE A 112 -9.43 -12.26 -0.82
N ALA A 113 -9.71 -12.64 0.44
CA ALA A 113 -9.80 -14.04 0.86
C ALA A 113 -10.90 -14.79 0.10
N GLY A 114 -12.11 -14.22 0.03
CA GLY A 114 -13.26 -14.83 -0.63
C GLY A 114 -13.01 -15.03 -2.13
N ARG A 115 -12.41 -14.05 -2.82
CA ARG A 115 -11.99 -14.23 -4.22
C ARG A 115 -10.93 -15.30 -4.36
N MET A 116 -9.92 -15.33 -3.49
CA MET A 116 -8.88 -16.37 -3.52
C MET A 116 -9.46 -17.79 -3.39
N ILE A 117 -10.37 -18.02 -2.44
CA ILE A 117 -11.03 -19.32 -2.25
C ILE A 117 -11.90 -19.69 -3.45
N ARG A 118 -12.77 -18.76 -3.89
CA ARG A 118 -13.65 -18.96 -5.04
C ARG A 118 -12.86 -19.32 -6.30
N ASN A 119 -11.71 -18.69 -6.45
CA ASN A 119 -10.83 -18.88 -7.58
C ASN A 119 -10.06 -20.20 -7.52
N TYR A 120 -9.62 -20.63 -6.34
CA TYR A 120 -8.79 -21.83 -6.17
C TYR A 120 -9.38 -22.80 -5.13
N PRO A 121 -10.63 -23.28 -5.29
CA PRO A 121 -11.33 -24.01 -4.24
C PRO A 121 -10.64 -25.33 -3.87
N GLN A 122 -10.04 -26.03 -4.86
CA GLN A 122 -9.30 -27.27 -4.63
C GLN A 122 -8.02 -27.06 -3.80
N LEU A 123 -7.42 -25.87 -3.82
CA LEU A 123 -6.23 -25.59 -3.02
C LEU A 123 -6.55 -25.48 -1.52
N PHE A 124 -7.80 -25.12 -1.20
CA PHE A 124 -8.28 -24.91 0.16
C PHE A 124 -9.36 -25.92 0.56
N SER A 125 -9.44 -27.07 -0.12
CA SER A 125 -10.40 -28.12 0.19
C SER A 125 -9.88 -29.04 1.31
N ASN A 126 -10.77 -29.89 1.83
CA ASN A 126 -10.43 -30.91 2.83
C ASN A 126 -9.72 -30.29 4.05
N SER A 127 -8.63 -30.90 4.50
CA SER A 127 -7.84 -30.45 5.66
C SER A 127 -6.57 -29.71 5.24
N ALA A 128 -6.64 -28.91 4.17
CA ALA A 128 -5.50 -28.11 3.69
C ALA A 128 -4.89 -27.27 4.83
N LYS A 129 -3.56 -27.18 4.84
CA LYS A 129 -2.79 -26.46 5.85
C LYS A 129 -2.46 -25.06 5.33
N ILE A 130 -2.72 -24.06 6.16
CA ILE A 130 -2.33 -22.68 5.89
C ILE A 130 -1.60 -22.09 7.10
N GLU A 131 -0.63 -21.23 6.83
CA GLU A 131 0.03 -20.42 7.85
C GLU A 131 -0.21 -18.94 7.57
N ALA A 132 -0.46 -18.17 8.61
CA ALA A 132 -0.51 -16.73 8.54
C ALA A 132 0.34 -16.08 9.63
N ILE A 133 1.16 -15.12 9.21
CA ILE A 133 1.96 -14.30 10.11
C ILE A 133 1.63 -12.81 9.98
N ALA A 134 1.71 -12.06 11.08
CA ALA A 134 1.57 -10.61 11.06
C ALA A 134 2.68 -9.89 11.86
N THR A 135 2.90 -8.62 11.55
CA THR A 135 3.65 -7.72 12.45
C THR A 135 2.94 -7.56 13.79
N TYR A 136 3.62 -7.05 14.81
CA TYR A 136 3.00 -6.71 16.11
C TYR A 136 1.96 -5.56 16.05
N VAL A 137 1.77 -4.90 14.91
CA VAL A 137 0.88 -3.73 14.79
C VAL A 137 -0.59 -4.18 14.72
N PRO A 138 -1.48 -3.69 15.60
CA PRO A 138 -2.86 -4.19 15.71
C PRO A 138 -3.65 -4.24 14.40
N ARG A 139 -3.58 -3.21 13.55
CA ARG A 139 -4.28 -3.21 12.25
C ARG A 139 -3.81 -4.29 11.28
N SER A 140 -2.55 -4.74 11.37
CA SER A 140 -2.04 -5.85 10.55
C SER A 140 -2.55 -7.18 11.09
N ILE A 141 -2.57 -7.34 12.42
CA ILE A 141 -3.12 -8.51 13.11
C ILE A 141 -4.62 -8.63 12.80
N ASN A 142 -5.39 -7.55 12.97
CA ASN A 142 -6.83 -7.55 12.67
C ASN A 142 -7.12 -7.81 11.18
N SER A 143 -6.21 -7.40 10.28
CA SER A 143 -6.36 -7.71 8.84
C SER A 143 -6.13 -9.19 8.57
N MET A 144 -5.12 -9.79 9.22
CA MET A 144 -4.90 -11.24 9.21
C MET A 144 -6.14 -11.98 9.73
N ASP A 145 -6.72 -11.51 10.83
CA ASP A 145 -7.88 -12.15 11.44
C ASP A 145 -9.13 -12.04 10.59
N ALA A 146 -9.39 -10.89 9.94
CA ALA A 146 -10.48 -10.74 8.98
C ALA A 146 -10.32 -11.69 7.78
N PHE A 147 -9.10 -11.79 7.24
CA PHE A 147 -8.77 -12.71 6.14
C PHE A 147 -8.99 -14.17 6.56
N LEU A 148 -8.39 -14.61 7.67
CA LEU A 148 -8.50 -15.98 8.17
C LEU A 148 -9.93 -16.34 8.57
N SER A 149 -10.68 -15.42 9.17
CA SER A 149 -12.09 -15.65 9.51
C SER A 149 -12.90 -15.94 8.26
N CYS A 150 -12.64 -15.24 7.15
CA CYS A 150 -13.26 -15.55 5.87
C CYS A 150 -12.87 -16.94 5.37
N MET A 151 -11.58 -17.31 5.45
CA MET A 151 -11.10 -18.64 5.06
C MET A 151 -11.79 -19.77 5.84
N ILE A 152 -11.81 -19.65 7.17
CA ILE A 152 -12.40 -20.65 8.08
C ILE A 152 -13.93 -20.75 7.88
N ARG A 153 -14.63 -19.64 7.63
CA ARG A 153 -16.07 -19.67 7.31
C ARG A 153 -16.38 -20.47 6.05
N HIS A 154 -15.50 -20.46 5.05
CA HIS A 154 -15.68 -21.23 3.82
C HIS A 154 -15.28 -22.70 3.99
N ASN A 155 -14.22 -22.98 4.75
CA ASN A 155 -13.83 -24.35 5.08
C ASN A 155 -13.30 -24.44 6.53
N PRO A 156 -14.16 -24.88 7.48
CA PRO A 156 -13.75 -25.05 8.88
C PRO A 156 -12.73 -26.16 9.13
N ALA A 157 -12.50 -27.06 8.16
CA ALA A 157 -11.54 -28.16 8.30
C ALA A 157 -10.08 -27.73 8.00
N LEU A 158 -9.87 -26.48 7.56
CA LEU A 158 -8.54 -25.92 7.35
C LEU A 158 -7.70 -26.01 8.63
N GLN A 159 -6.46 -26.43 8.48
CA GLN A 159 -5.49 -26.45 9.57
C GLN A 159 -4.74 -25.12 9.55
N VAL A 160 -5.02 -24.26 10.54
CA VAL A 160 -4.56 -22.87 10.54
C VAL A 160 -3.49 -22.66 11.62
N GLN A 161 -2.27 -22.33 11.18
CA GLN A 161 -1.24 -21.78 12.06
C GLN A 161 -1.29 -20.26 11.99
N ARG A 162 -1.48 -19.60 13.13
CA ARG A 162 -1.56 -18.14 13.27
C ARG A 162 -0.52 -17.67 14.27
N SER A 163 0.31 -16.71 13.88
CA SER A 163 1.29 -16.10 14.79
C SER A 163 1.64 -14.66 14.38
N GLU A 164 2.13 -13.89 15.34
CA GLU A 164 2.46 -12.49 15.10
C GLU A 164 3.52 -12.01 16.08
N GLY A 165 4.13 -10.87 15.77
CA GLY A 165 4.92 -10.13 16.75
C GLY A 165 6.25 -9.64 16.21
N LYS A 166 7.13 -9.26 17.15
CA LYS A 166 8.45 -8.68 16.86
C LYS A 166 9.43 -9.71 16.32
N GLN A 167 9.20 -11.00 16.53
CA GLN A 167 10.02 -12.07 15.97
C GLN A 167 10.07 -12.01 14.43
N TYR A 168 9.04 -11.46 13.79
CA TYR A 168 8.99 -11.27 12.33
C TYR A 168 9.53 -9.92 11.85
N ASN A 169 10.12 -9.08 12.71
CA ASN A 169 10.62 -7.76 12.31
C ASN A 169 11.63 -7.84 11.16
N HIS A 170 12.48 -8.87 11.15
CA HIS A 170 13.53 -9.05 10.13
C HIS A 170 12.98 -9.23 8.70
N ILE A 171 11.77 -9.75 8.54
CA ILE A 171 11.12 -9.96 7.23
C ILE A 171 9.96 -9.01 6.96
N LEU A 172 9.23 -8.54 7.99
CA LEU A 172 8.05 -7.68 7.79
C LEU A 172 8.27 -6.21 8.15
N ARG A 173 9.35 -5.89 8.88
CA ARG A 173 9.71 -4.54 9.34
C ARG A 173 11.20 -4.23 9.17
N PHE A 174 11.83 -4.79 8.14
CA PHE A 174 13.25 -4.54 7.81
C PHE A 174 13.59 -3.04 7.71
N PHE A 175 12.59 -2.21 7.38
CA PHE A 175 12.66 -0.75 7.32
C PHE A 175 12.85 -0.04 8.67
N ASP A 176 12.68 -0.73 9.80
CA ASP A 176 13.03 -0.21 11.13
C ASP A 176 14.39 -0.71 11.63
N LEU A 177 14.96 -1.74 10.99
CA LEU A 177 16.16 -2.42 11.48
C LEU A 177 17.44 -1.97 10.80
N ASN A 178 17.36 -1.47 9.57
CA ASN A 178 18.53 -0.96 8.86
C ASN A 178 18.78 0.51 9.22
N LYS A 179 19.83 0.75 10.02
CA LYS A 179 20.21 2.08 10.54
C LYS A 179 20.40 3.13 9.43
N SER A 180 21.09 2.77 8.35
CA SER A 180 21.37 3.68 7.23
C SER A 180 20.09 4.09 6.51
N TYR A 181 19.15 3.16 6.33
CA TYR A 181 17.83 3.47 5.79
C TYR A 181 17.00 4.33 6.74
N VAL A 182 17.03 4.06 8.05
CA VAL A 182 16.34 4.91 9.05
C VAL A 182 16.90 6.34 8.98
N ASN A 183 18.22 6.51 8.98
CA ASN A 183 18.89 7.80 8.78
C ASN A 183 18.45 8.46 7.47
N TYR A 184 18.46 7.73 6.35
CA TYR A 184 18.03 8.21 5.05
C TYR A 184 16.56 8.68 5.06
N LYS A 185 15.67 7.91 5.67
CA LYS A 185 14.24 8.23 5.75
C LYS A 185 13.98 9.47 6.61
N GLU A 186 14.75 9.66 7.68
CA GLU A 186 14.57 10.78 8.60
C GLU A 186 15.21 12.09 8.14
N LYS A 187 16.38 12.01 7.48
CA LYS A 187 17.22 13.19 7.17
C LYS A 187 17.98 13.11 5.84
N GLY A 188 17.70 12.12 4.99
CA GLY A 188 18.42 11.93 3.72
C GLY A 188 18.13 12.99 2.65
N ASP A 189 18.94 12.98 1.60
CA ASP A 189 18.97 13.99 0.51
C ASP A 189 17.68 14.10 -0.30
N TRP A 190 16.71 13.20 -0.10
CA TRP A 190 15.40 13.31 -0.72
C TRP A 190 14.54 14.43 -0.12
N LEU A 191 14.80 14.82 1.13
CA LEU A 191 13.97 15.81 1.84
C LEU A 191 13.99 17.20 1.18
N PRO A 192 15.15 17.79 0.83
CA PRO A 192 15.19 19.05 0.10
C PRO A 192 14.47 18.98 -1.25
N ILE A 193 14.63 17.87 -1.98
CA ILE A 193 13.96 17.64 -3.28
C ILE A 193 12.44 17.64 -3.10
N TYR A 194 11.94 16.91 -2.09
CA TYR A 194 10.52 16.87 -1.78
C TYR A 194 9.98 18.25 -1.40
N LYS A 195 10.65 18.97 -0.49
CA LYS A 195 10.23 20.31 -0.05
C LYS A 195 10.14 21.30 -1.23
N ALA A 196 11.16 21.33 -2.09
CA ALA A 196 11.16 22.17 -3.29
C ALA A 196 10.02 21.79 -4.25
N PHE A 197 9.72 20.49 -4.37
CA PHE A 197 8.63 20.03 -5.22
C PHE A 197 7.25 20.36 -4.68
N VAL A 198 7.04 20.32 -3.35
CA VAL A 198 5.80 20.79 -2.72
C VAL A 198 5.61 22.28 -3.01
N HIS A 199 6.62 23.10 -2.73
CA HIS A 199 6.59 24.55 -2.98
C HIS A 199 6.27 24.89 -4.45
N LYS A 200 6.81 24.11 -5.39
CA LYS A 200 6.51 24.25 -6.82
C LYS A 200 5.07 23.87 -7.19
N LYS A 201 4.51 22.86 -6.54
CA LYS A 201 3.25 22.22 -6.98
C LYS A 201 2.03 22.75 -6.25
N ILE A 202 2.16 23.14 -4.99
CA ILE A 202 1.07 23.55 -4.13
C ILE A 202 1.04 25.06 -4.06
N SER A 203 -0.11 25.63 -4.40
CA SER A 203 -0.39 27.06 -4.25
C SER A 203 -1.42 27.21 -3.13
N PRO A 204 -1.03 27.58 -1.90
CA PRO A 204 -1.94 27.55 -0.76
C PRO A 204 -3.04 28.61 -0.80
N VAL A 205 -2.73 29.80 -1.33
CA VAL A 205 -3.62 30.98 -1.25
C VAL A 205 -5.01 30.74 -1.87
N PRO A 206 -5.17 30.18 -3.08
CA PRO A 206 -6.49 29.88 -3.64
C PRO A 206 -7.36 28.97 -2.76
N ILE A 207 -6.75 27.96 -2.14
CA ILE A 207 -7.44 27.02 -1.24
C ILE A 207 -7.84 27.73 0.06
N MET A 208 -6.89 28.44 0.68
CA MET A 208 -7.12 29.14 1.95
C MET A 208 -8.19 30.23 1.83
N LYS A 209 -8.29 30.89 0.67
CA LYS A 209 -9.30 31.92 0.39
C LYS A 209 -10.75 31.41 0.54
N LYS A 210 -10.98 30.10 0.40
CA LYS A 210 -12.29 29.50 0.67
C LYS A 210 -12.66 29.60 2.15
N PHE A 211 -11.68 29.49 3.05
CA PHE A 211 -11.91 29.28 4.49
C PHE A 211 -11.50 30.46 5.37
N LEU A 212 -10.57 31.29 4.91
CA LEU A 212 -9.92 32.35 5.67
C LEU A 212 -10.08 33.69 4.95
N LEU A 213 -10.36 34.74 5.70
CA LEU A 213 -10.27 36.13 5.25
C LEU A 213 -8.79 36.55 5.23
N ASN A 214 -8.41 37.38 4.25
CA ASN A 214 -7.03 37.85 4.06
C ASN A 214 -5.96 36.73 4.04
N PRO A 215 -6.14 35.64 3.26
CA PRO A 215 -5.20 34.51 3.27
C PRO A 215 -3.76 34.88 2.88
N GLU A 216 -3.56 36.01 2.21
CA GLU A 216 -2.28 36.56 1.81
C GLU A 216 -1.43 37.08 2.99
N GLN A 217 -2.01 37.24 4.19
CA GLN A 217 -1.28 37.62 5.40
C GLN A 217 -0.45 36.47 6.00
N TYR A 218 -0.76 35.22 5.64
CA TYR A 218 -0.06 34.06 6.15
C TYR A 218 1.30 33.90 5.47
N LEU A 219 2.33 33.59 6.26
CA LEU A 219 3.64 33.25 5.72
C LEU A 219 3.52 31.97 4.86
N ASP A 220 4.20 31.93 3.71
CA ASP A 220 4.15 30.81 2.75
C ASP A 220 4.30 29.44 3.40
N LYS A 221 5.22 29.33 4.37
CA LYS A 221 5.46 28.08 5.11
C LYS A 221 4.24 27.66 5.93
N GLU A 222 3.61 28.59 6.65
CA GLU A 222 2.45 28.28 7.48
C GLU A 222 1.22 27.94 6.63
N ALA A 223 1.06 28.65 5.51
CA ALA A 223 0.03 28.42 4.51
C ALA A 223 0.16 27.03 3.87
N GLU A 224 1.37 26.65 3.44
CA GLU A 224 1.66 25.33 2.88
C GLU A 224 1.43 24.22 3.92
N GLU A 225 1.89 24.39 5.17
CA GLU A 225 1.66 23.41 6.24
C GLU A 225 0.18 23.20 6.55
N PHE A 226 -0.63 24.28 6.56
CA PHE A 226 -2.08 24.20 6.76
C PHE A 226 -2.76 23.42 5.62
N VAL A 227 -2.48 23.79 4.38
CA VAL A 227 -3.09 23.16 3.20
C VAL A 227 -2.70 21.69 3.09
N MET A 228 -1.43 21.35 3.30
CA MET A 228 -0.95 19.97 3.28
C MET A 228 -1.57 19.12 4.41
N ALA A 229 -1.78 19.71 5.58
CA ALA A 229 -2.49 19.06 6.67
C ALA A 229 -3.97 18.82 6.32
N LEU A 230 -4.64 19.79 5.69
CA LEU A 230 -6.03 19.66 5.26
C LEU A 230 -6.19 18.56 4.20
N PHE A 231 -5.31 18.48 3.20
CA PHE A 231 -5.28 17.37 2.25
C PHE A 231 -5.10 16.03 2.96
N SER A 232 -4.20 15.95 3.95
CA SER A 232 -3.98 14.71 4.70
C SER A 232 -5.22 14.26 5.48
N VAL A 233 -6.04 15.18 5.99
CA VAL A 233 -7.31 14.86 6.67
C VAL A 233 -8.35 14.39 5.66
N ALA A 234 -8.48 15.08 4.52
CA ALA A 234 -9.42 14.70 3.48
C ALA A 234 -9.08 13.34 2.84
N ALA A 235 -7.79 13.08 2.55
CA ALA A 235 -7.34 11.88 1.84
C ALA A 235 -7.57 10.58 2.61
N ILE A 236 -7.53 10.63 3.96
CA ILE A 236 -7.71 9.43 4.80
C ILE A 236 -9.17 9.18 5.17
N LEU A 237 -10.06 10.18 5.03
CA LEU A 237 -11.44 10.07 5.49
C LEU A 237 -12.22 8.90 4.83
N PRO A 238 -12.08 8.63 3.52
CA PRO A 238 -12.73 7.49 2.87
C PRO A 238 -12.37 6.13 3.50
N ASP A 239 -11.19 6.01 4.11
CA ASP A 239 -10.70 4.77 4.73
C ASP A 239 -11.34 4.47 6.08
N THR A 240 -12.13 5.39 6.65
CA THR A 240 -12.58 5.31 8.05
C THR A 240 -13.97 4.69 8.24
N SER A 241 -14.71 4.47 7.14
CA SER A 241 -16.12 4.07 7.17
C SER A 241 -17.07 5.09 7.83
N ILE A 242 -16.59 6.31 8.10
CA ILE A 242 -17.42 7.42 8.57
C ILE A 242 -18.19 7.97 7.35
N PRO A 243 -19.51 8.20 7.46
CA PRO A 243 -20.33 8.70 6.35
C PRO A 243 -20.17 10.23 6.18
N LEU A 244 -18.93 10.67 5.99
CA LEU A 244 -18.54 12.06 5.71
C LEU A 244 -17.50 12.05 4.60
N ASN A 245 -17.48 13.10 3.79
CA ASN A 245 -16.52 13.27 2.70
C ASN A 245 -16.04 14.75 2.68
N LEU A 246 -14.78 14.95 2.28
CA LEU A 246 -14.10 16.26 2.19
C LEU A 246 -13.41 16.46 0.83
N GLU A 247 -13.77 15.70 -0.20
CA GLU A 247 -13.16 15.77 -1.53
C GLU A 247 -13.39 17.13 -2.19
N ASP A 248 -14.60 17.71 -2.01
CA ASP A 248 -15.01 19.01 -2.54
C ASP A 248 -14.31 20.22 -1.87
N LEU A 249 -13.48 19.98 -0.85
CA LEU A 249 -12.61 21.04 -0.31
C LEU A 249 -11.63 21.53 -1.37
N PHE A 250 -11.25 20.68 -2.32
CA PHE A 250 -10.26 20.98 -3.33
C PHE A 250 -10.76 20.64 -4.74
N THR A 251 -10.31 21.40 -5.71
CA THR A 251 -10.51 21.09 -7.13
C THR A 251 -9.74 19.82 -7.53
N LEU A 252 -10.12 19.23 -8.67
CA LEU A 252 -9.45 18.04 -9.19
C LEU A 252 -7.96 18.29 -9.52
N ASP A 253 -7.59 19.49 -9.99
CA ASP A 253 -6.19 19.85 -10.28
C ASP A 253 -5.37 20.02 -9.00
N GLU A 254 -5.96 20.58 -7.94
CA GLU A 254 -5.34 20.67 -6.61
C GLU A 254 -5.08 19.28 -6.02
N TRP A 255 -6.06 18.36 -6.12
CA TRP A 255 -5.86 16.95 -5.78
C TRP A 255 -4.77 16.28 -6.61
N HIS A 256 -4.74 16.54 -7.91
CA HIS A 256 -3.71 15.99 -8.80
C HIS A 256 -2.30 16.46 -8.39
N ARG A 257 -2.14 17.74 -8.06
CA ARG A 257 -0.87 18.31 -7.57
C ARG A 257 -0.48 17.73 -6.21
N TYR A 258 -1.41 17.66 -5.27
CA TYR A 258 -1.20 17.00 -3.98
C TYR A 258 -0.70 15.57 -4.16
N TRP A 259 -1.41 14.77 -4.98
CA TRP A 259 -1.01 13.41 -5.30
C TRP A 259 0.41 13.35 -5.89
N GLN A 260 0.76 14.20 -6.85
CA GLN A 260 2.10 14.23 -7.43
C GLN A 260 3.18 14.41 -6.35
N THR A 261 2.96 15.30 -5.36
CA THR A 261 3.91 15.49 -4.26
C THR A 261 4.03 14.26 -3.37
N GLN A 262 2.91 13.62 -3.01
CA GLN A 262 2.94 12.45 -2.14
C GLN A 262 3.48 11.22 -2.86
N ASN A 263 3.16 11.04 -4.14
CA ASN A 263 3.74 10.02 -5.00
C ASN A 263 5.26 10.14 -5.06
N LEU A 264 5.78 11.36 -5.29
CA LEU A 264 7.22 11.62 -5.26
C LEU A 264 7.84 11.30 -3.89
N ARG A 265 7.15 11.66 -2.79
CA ARG A 265 7.59 11.31 -1.44
C ARG A 265 7.71 9.81 -1.23
N GLN A 266 6.71 9.01 -1.63
CA GLN A 266 6.76 7.55 -1.50
C GLN A 266 7.88 6.96 -2.36
N TYR A 267 7.99 7.41 -3.62
CA TYR A 267 9.00 6.97 -4.56
C TYR A 267 10.43 7.18 -4.03
N MET A 268 10.74 8.40 -3.55
CA MET A 268 12.07 8.70 -3.04
C MET A 268 12.38 8.03 -1.71
N SER A 269 11.44 8.06 -0.77
CA SER A 269 11.72 7.57 0.60
C SER A 269 11.64 6.05 0.75
N LYS A 270 10.97 5.32 -0.16
CA LYS A 270 10.67 3.89 0.01
C LYS A 270 10.94 3.02 -1.22
N SER A 271 11.30 3.61 -2.36
CA SER A 271 11.42 2.88 -3.63
C SER A 271 12.74 3.23 -4.35
N SER A 272 12.75 3.10 -5.66
CA SER A 272 13.90 3.02 -6.56
C SER A 272 14.44 4.37 -7.02
N ALA A 273 14.14 5.47 -6.33
CA ALA A 273 14.64 6.77 -6.75
C ALA A 273 16.18 6.83 -6.77
N PRO A 274 16.80 7.45 -7.80
CA PRO A 274 18.26 7.57 -7.88
C PRO A 274 18.91 8.18 -6.64
N VAL A 275 18.25 9.17 -6.01
CA VAL A 275 18.72 9.80 -4.76
C VAL A 275 18.83 8.81 -3.60
N GLY A 276 18.03 7.75 -3.59
CA GLY A 276 18.10 6.68 -2.60
C GLY A 276 19.12 5.59 -2.92
N LYS A 277 19.73 5.60 -4.11
CA LYS A 277 20.75 4.62 -4.55
C LYS A 277 20.34 3.16 -4.27
N MET A 278 19.05 2.86 -4.46
CA MET A 278 18.43 1.57 -4.16
C MET A 278 18.47 1.10 -2.69
N LEU A 279 18.97 1.90 -1.74
CA LEU A 279 18.96 1.58 -0.30
C LEU A 279 17.53 1.27 0.21
N PRO A 280 16.48 2.06 -0.10
CA PRO A 280 15.11 1.75 0.31
C PRO A 280 14.57 0.42 -0.22
N VAL A 281 15.04 -0.03 -1.39
CA VAL A 281 14.61 -1.28 -2.03
C VAL A 281 15.40 -2.47 -1.47
N ALA A 282 16.71 -2.30 -1.31
CA ALA A 282 17.63 -3.38 -0.96
C ALA A 282 17.33 -4.00 0.41
N ILE A 283 16.86 -3.21 1.38
CA ILE A 283 16.48 -3.68 2.71
C ILE A 283 15.38 -4.76 2.72
N ALA A 284 14.61 -4.92 1.64
CA ALA A 284 13.56 -5.93 1.54
C ALA A 284 14.07 -7.34 1.19
N TRP A 285 15.38 -7.53 0.95
CA TRP A 285 15.93 -8.82 0.55
C TRP A 285 15.65 -9.99 1.52
N PRO A 286 15.57 -9.81 2.86
CA PRO A 286 15.24 -10.91 3.75
C PRO A 286 13.84 -11.47 3.47
N LEU A 287 12.88 -10.61 3.12
CA LEU A 287 11.52 -11.04 2.77
C LEU A 287 11.49 -11.79 1.44
N LEU A 288 12.24 -11.33 0.43
CA LEU A 288 12.33 -12.05 -0.85
C LEU A 288 13.01 -13.41 -0.69
N SER A 289 14.04 -13.49 0.15
CA SER A 289 14.68 -14.75 0.53
C SER A 289 13.70 -15.70 1.22
N GLU A 290 12.87 -15.18 2.11
CA GLU A 290 11.87 -15.96 2.83
C GLU A 290 10.75 -16.48 1.89
N PHE A 291 10.28 -15.68 0.95
CA PHE A 291 9.34 -16.12 -0.08
C PHE A 291 9.91 -17.28 -0.91
N ILE A 292 11.18 -17.19 -1.31
CA ILE A 292 11.86 -18.26 -2.05
C ILE A 292 12.02 -19.51 -1.18
N ARG A 293 12.39 -19.36 0.10
CA ARG A 293 12.57 -20.48 1.02
C ARG A 293 11.27 -21.25 1.24
N SER A 294 10.18 -20.56 1.61
CA SER A 294 8.90 -21.23 1.89
C SER A 294 8.35 -21.94 0.64
N ALA A 295 8.48 -21.35 -0.55
CA ALA A 295 8.12 -22.00 -1.80
C ALA A 295 8.96 -23.27 -2.07
N GLN A 296 10.27 -23.22 -1.84
CA GLN A 296 11.15 -24.37 -2.04
C GLN A 296 10.87 -25.50 -1.04
N GLU A 297 10.50 -25.18 0.20
CA GLU A 297 10.12 -26.19 1.20
C GLU A 297 8.86 -26.93 0.80
N VAL A 298 7.85 -26.22 0.27
CA VAL A 298 6.63 -26.86 -0.28
C VAL A 298 6.94 -27.68 -1.53
N ILE A 299 7.75 -27.14 -2.45
CA ILE A 299 8.14 -27.83 -3.69
C ILE A 299 8.90 -29.14 -3.40
N SER A 300 9.76 -29.14 -2.38
CA SER A 300 10.56 -30.31 -1.99
C SER A 300 9.84 -31.29 -1.07
N GLY A 301 8.63 -30.96 -0.59
CA GLY A 301 7.87 -31.78 0.36
C GLY A 301 8.37 -31.70 1.81
N LYS A 302 9.32 -30.79 2.12
CA LYS A 302 9.72 -30.50 3.51
C LYS A 302 8.62 -29.79 4.30
N SER A 303 7.77 -29.06 3.58
CA SER A 303 6.55 -28.46 4.09
C SER A 303 5.37 -28.92 3.23
N ASP A 304 4.21 -29.07 3.84
CA ASP A 304 2.96 -29.45 3.17
C ASP A 304 1.89 -28.36 3.26
N TYR A 305 2.27 -27.10 3.51
CA TYR A 305 1.34 -25.96 3.45
C TYR A 305 0.83 -25.72 2.02
N GLN A 306 -0.46 -25.43 1.91
CA GLN A 306 -1.09 -24.97 0.66
C GLN A 306 -0.98 -23.45 0.51
N ALA A 307 -0.80 -22.70 1.60
CA ALA A 307 -0.49 -21.27 1.53
C ALA A 307 0.25 -20.72 2.75
N ASN A 308 1.12 -19.72 2.51
CA ASN A 308 1.67 -18.86 3.56
C ASN A 308 1.22 -17.41 3.33
N PHE A 309 0.54 -16.83 4.31
CA PHE A 309 0.02 -15.46 4.29
C PHE A 309 0.83 -14.56 5.22
N ARG A 310 1.21 -13.36 4.76
CA ARG A 310 1.96 -12.39 5.58
C ARG A 310 1.25 -11.04 5.59
N PHE A 311 1.00 -10.46 6.77
CA PHE A 311 0.26 -9.19 6.92
C PHE A 311 1.12 -8.08 7.54
N ALA A 312 1.30 -6.99 6.80
CA ALA A 312 2.24 -5.94 7.14
C ALA A 312 1.82 -4.54 6.62
N HIS A 313 2.75 -3.79 6.02
CA HIS A 313 2.64 -2.35 5.79
C HIS A 313 2.94 -1.94 4.35
N ALA A 314 2.59 -0.70 4.00
CA ALA A 314 3.04 -0.09 2.75
C ALA A 314 4.58 -0.04 2.69
N GLU A 315 5.22 0.24 3.83
CA GLU A 315 6.68 0.19 4.00
C GLU A 315 7.29 -1.21 3.77
N THR A 316 6.47 -2.27 3.82
CA THR A 316 6.88 -3.64 3.46
C THR A 316 6.67 -3.88 1.97
N VAL A 317 5.48 -3.56 1.47
CA VAL A 317 5.05 -3.88 0.09
C VAL A 317 5.83 -3.10 -0.97
N ILE A 318 5.96 -1.78 -0.81
CA ILE A 318 6.61 -0.91 -1.83
C ILE A 318 8.04 -1.37 -2.17
N PRO A 319 8.95 -1.53 -1.20
CA PRO A 319 10.31 -1.97 -1.51
C PRO A 319 10.36 -3.45 -1.91
N PHE A 320 9.47 -4.31 -1.41
CA PHE A 320 9.39 -5.71 -1.84
C PHE A 320 9.03 -5.86 -3.32
N VAL A 321 7.99 -5.16 -3.78
CA VAL A 321 7.56 -5.13 -5.19
C VAL A 321 8.66 -4.56 -6.09
N SER A 322 9.32 -3.48 -5.66
CA SER A 322 10.47 -2.89 -6.37
C SER A 322 11.64 -3.88 -6.44
N LEU A 323 11.93 -4.62 -5.36
CA LEU A 323 13.02 -5.58 -5.32
C LEU A 323 12.74 -6.78 -6.24
N MET A 324 11.50 -7.25 -6.28
CA MET A 324 11.06 -8.26 -7.26
C MET A 324 11.25 -7.80 -8.70
N GLY A 325 11.35 -6.50 -8.98
CA GLY A 325 11.49 -5.98 -10.34
C GLY A 325 10.23 -6.20 -11.17
N ILE A 326 9.05 -6.12 -10.54
CA ILE A 326 7.78 -6.05 -11.29
C ILE A 326 7.84 -4.81 -12.18
N GLU A 327 7.48 -4.97 -13.46
CA GLU A 327 7.65 -3.92 -14.47
C GLU A 327 7.19 -2.54 -13.98
N LYS A 328 8.01 -1.52 -14.28
CA LYS A 328 7.83 -0.10 -13.89
C LYS A 328 8.00 0.20 -12.40
N THR A 329 7.93 -0.78 -11.51
CA THR A 329 7.98 -0.51 -10.06
C THR A 329 9.39 -0.21 -9.55
N ASP A 330 10.43 -0.63 -10.27
CA ASP A 330 11.84 -0.39 -9.95
C ASP A 330 12.53 0.62 -10.89
N VAL A 331 11.74 1.37 -11.67
CA VAL A 331 12.25 2.40 -12.59
C VAL A 331 13.04 3.48 -11.84
N GLN A 332 14.22 3.83 -12.35
CA GLN A 332 15.05 4.91 -11.80
C GLN A 332 14.88 6.18 -12.64
N VAL A 333 14.13 7.16 -12.11
CA VAL A 333 13.78 8.40 -12.80
C VAL A 333 14.55 9.56 -12.18
N CYS A 334 15.46 10.16 -12.95
CA CYS A 334 16.30 11.28 -12.46
C CYS A 334 15.53 12.59 -12.28
N ARG A 335 14.49 12.84 -13.08
CA ARG A 335 13.74 14.12 -13.06
C ARG A 335 12.49 13.99 -12.16
N PRO A 336 12.40 14.72 -11.02
CA PRO A 336 11.28 14.61 -10.09
C PRO A 336 9.90 14.82 -10.72
N ASP A 337 9.75 15.81 -11.61
CA ASP A 337 8.47 16.07 -12.31
C ASP A 337 7.99 14.90 -13.19
N SER A 338 8.89 14.00 -13.60
CA SER A 338 8.54 12.89 -14.51
C SER A 338 8.15 11.61 -13.75
N VAL A 339 8.37 11.56 -12.43
CA VAL A 339 8.12 10.36 -11.62
C VAL A 339 6.67 9.89 -11.75
N SER A 340 5.70 10.81 -11.64
CA SER A 340 4.27 10.50 -11.72
C SER A 340 3.81 9.86 -13.05
N VAL A 341 4.60 10.04 -14.13
CA VAL A 341 4.34 9.42 -15.44
C VAL A 341 4.69 7.93 -15.39
N TYR A 342 5.82 7.58 -14.76
CA TYR A 342 6.39 6.23 -14.82
C TYR A 342 6.12 5.37 -13.58
N TRP A 343 5.89 5.99 -12.43
CA TRP A 343 5.72 5.31 -11.15
C TRP A 343 4.55 5.91 -10.37
N LYS A 344 3.61 5.06 -9.94
CA LYS A 344 2.34 5.45 -9.33
C LYS A 344 2.07 4.64 -8.07
N ASP A 345 2.03 5.31 -6.92
CA ASP A 345 1.87 4.70 -5.61
C ASP A 345 0.53 3.96 -5.44
N TYR A 346 -0.56 4.47 -6.03
CA TYR A 346 -1.88 3.86 -5.97
C TYR A 346 -1.99 2.55 -6.77
N GLU A 347 -1.12 2.30 -7.74
CA GLU A 347 -1.08 1.03 -8.49
C GLU A 347 -0.31 -0.04 -7.71
N ILE A 348 0.59 0.38 -6.83
CA ILE A 348 1.52 -0.49 -6.09
C ILE A 348 0.99 -0.79 -4.69
N SER A 349 0.66 0.25 -3.93
CA SER A 349 0.35 0.15 -2.50
C SER A 349 -0.89 0.95 -2.07
N PRO A 350 -2.09 0.69 -2.64
CA PRO A 350 -3.36 1.11 -2.02
C PRO A 350 -3.56 0.48 -0.62
N MET A 351 -4.62 0.85 0.11
CA MET A 351 -5.07 0.06 1.25
C MET A 351 -5.30 -1.40 0.82
N ALA A 352 -5.02 -2.36 1.71
CA ALA A 352 -5.05 -3.80 1.41
C ALA A 352 -4.18 -4.29 0.21
N ALA A 353 -3.22 -3.47 -0.25
CA ALA A 353 -2.31 -3.87 -1.32
C ALA A 353 -1.66 -5.22 -1.04
N ASN A 354 -1.58 -6.09 -2.05
CA ASN A 354 -1.10 -7.44 -1.85
C ASN A 354 -0.34 -7.98 -3.06
N VAL A 355 0.58 -8.91 -2.79
CA VAL A 355 1.32 -9.69 -3.76
C VAL A 355 1.02 -11.16 -3.52
N GLN A 356 0.69 -11.88 -4.58
CA GLN A 356 0.43 -13.32 -4.54
C GLN A 356 1.30 -14.03 -5.58
N TRP A 357 2.04 -15.05 -5.16
CA TRP A 357 2.71 -15.97 -6.06
C TRP A 357 1.93 -17.27 -6.07
N LEU A 358 1.40 -17.62 -7.23
CA LEU A 358 0.61 -18.83 -7.41
C LEU A 358 1.44 -19.85 -8.15
N PHE A 359 1.69 -20.98 -7.51
CA PHE A 359 2.50 -22.04 -8.04
C PHE A 359 1.63 -23.12 -8.66
N TYR A 360 2.01 -23.54 -9.87
CA TYR A 360 1.32 -24.55 -10.66
C TYR A 360 2.28 -25.65 -11.07
N ARG A 361 1.74 -26.87 -11.18
CA ARG A 361 2.44 -27.99 -11.81
C ARG A 361 1.72 -28.35 -13.10
N ASP A 362 2.47 -28.52 -14.18
CA ASP A 362 1.93 -29.03 -15.43
C ASP A 362 1.98 -30.56 -15.51
N ARG A 363 1.51 -31.13 -16.62
CA ARG A 363 1.48 -32.58 -16.86
C ARG A 363 2.87 -33.22 -16.82
N ASP A 364 3.91 -32.48 -17.22
CA ASP A 364 5.31 -32.92 -17.25
C ASP A 364 6.04 -32.66 -15.92
N GLN A 365 5.28 -32.34 -14.85
CA GLN A 365 5.79 -32.00 -13.53
C GLN A 365 6.65 -30.71 -13.47
N ARG A 366 6.65 -29.90 -14.53
CA ARG A 366 7.35 -28.62 -14.52
C ARG A 366 6.59 -27.62 -13.66
N ILE A 367 7.35 -26.79 -12.95
CA ILE A 367 6.81 -25.83 -12.00
C ILE A 367 6.75 -24.45 -12.64
N TRP A 368 5.55 -23.87 -12.58
CA TRP A 368 5.24 -22.55 -13.08
C TRP A 368 4.79 -21.65 -11.93
N VAL A 369 5.04 -20.35 -12.06
CA VAL A 369 4.59 -19.34 -11.11
C VAL A 369 3.89 -18.21 -11.84
N LYS A 370 2.74 -17.78 -11.32
CA LYS A 370 2.04 -16.56 -11.71
C LYS A 370 2.17 -15.55 -10.59
N ILE A 371 2.56 -14.32 -10.91
CA ILE A 371 2.69 -13.24 -9.94
C ILE A 371 1.48 -12.33 -10.10
N LEU A 372 0.76 -12.07 -9.01
CA LEU A 372 -0.29 -11.07 -8.96
C LEU A 372 0.15 -9.90 -8.07
N LEU A 373 -0.05 -8.68 -8.55
CA LEU A 373 0.01 -7.45 -7.76
C LEU A 373 -1.42 -6.88 -7.72
N ASN A 374 -1.98 -6.77 -6.52
CA ASN A 374 -3.36 -6.30 -6.32
C ASN A 374 -4.37 -7.10 -7.17
N GLU A 375 -4.20 -8.43 -7.16
CA GLU A 375 -4.98 -9.44 -7.91
C GLU A 375 -4.89 -9.37 -9.44
N GLU A 376 -4.05 -8.50 -10.00
CA GLU A 376 -3.78 -8.40 -11.43
C GLU A 376 -2.44 -9.02 -11.79
N ALA A 377 -2.34 -9.68 -12.96
CA ALA A 377 -1.11 -10.32 -13.40
C ALA A 377 0.03 -9.31 -13.58
N ALA A 378 1.15 -9.55 -12.89
CA ALA A 378 2.33 -8.71 -12.93
C ALA A 378 3.39 -9.32 -13.85
N ALA A 379 4.04 -8.46 -14.64
CA ALA A 379 5.14 -8.85 -15.52
C ALA A 379 6.49 -8.73 -14.82
N LEU A 380 7.39 -9.67 -15.13
CA LEU A 380 8.80 -9.66 -14.76
C LEU A 380 9.67 -9.50 -16.03
N PRO A 381 10.87 -8.91 -15.94
CA PRO A 381 11.78 -8.68 -17.06
C PRO A 381 12.53 -9.97 -17.47
N ILE A 382 11.82 -11.09 -17.56
CA ILE A 382 12.31 -12.38 -18.03
C ILE A 382 11.32 -12.94 -19.06
N SER A 383 11.82 -13.69 -20.04
CA SER A 383 10.96 -14.24 -21.09
C SER A 383 10.10 -15.41 -20.61
N THR A 384 8.86 -15.46 -21.11
CA THR A 384 7.97 -16.63 -21.04
C THR A 384 7.19 -16.75 -22.34
N SER A 385 6.91 -17.98 -22.79
CA SER A 385 6.06 -18.26 -23.96
C SER A 385 4.57 -18.31 -23.62
N CYS A 386 4.20 -18.11 -22.36
CA CYS A 386 2.84 -18.29 -21.87
C CYS A 386 2.49 -17.34 -20.72
N PHE A 387 2.71 -16.04 -20.93
CA PHE A 387 2.26 -15.01 -19.98
C PHE A 387 0.77 -15.23 -19.62
N PRO A 388 0.38 -15.17 -18.32
CA PRO A 388 1.14 -14.66 -17.17
C PRO A 388 1.93 -15.71 -16.37
N TYR A 389 2.19 -16.89 -16.92
CA TYR A 389 2.93 -17.95 -16.25
C TYR A 389 4.43 -17.88 -16.57
N TYR A 390 5.27 -17.90 -15.55
CA TYR A 390 6.73 -17.94 -15.68
C TYR A 390 7.27 -19.29 -15.19
N SER A 391 8.34 -19.78 -15.81
CA SER A 391 9.06 -20.93 -15.26
C SER A 391 9.59 -20.58 -13.87
N TRP A 392 9.28 -21.40 -12.86
CA TRP A 392 9.77 -21.16 -11.50
C TRP A 392 11.29 -21.12 -11.43
N GLU A 393 11.98 -21.97 -12.20
CA GLU A 393 13.45 -22.00 -12.22
C GLU A 393 14.03 -20.66 -12.66
N LYS A 394 13.55 -20.12 -13.79
CA LYS A 394 13.99 -18.81 -14.31
C LYS A 394 13.67 -17.68 -13.32
N THR A 395 12.47 -17.70 -12.75
CA THR A 395 12.03 -16.71 -11.76
C THR A 395 12.90 -16.74 -10.49
N ARG A 396 13.19 -17.95 -9.97
CA ARG A 396 14.03 -18.14 -8.78
C ARG A 396 15.46 -17.65 -9.02
N ILE A 397 16.07 -18.00 -10.16
CA ILE A 397 17.40 -17.52 -10.55
C ILE A 397 17.41 -15.98 -10.59
N PHE A 398 16.42 -15.38 -11.24
CA PHE A 398 16.29 -13.93 -11.32
C PHE A 398 16.15 -13.30 -9.92
N PHE A 399 15.26 -13.79 -9.06
CA PHE A 399 15.10 -13.24 -7.71
C PHE A 399 16.35 -13.44 -6.84
N ASN A 400 17.08 -14.54 -6.97
CA ASN A 400 18.36 -14.70 -6.28
C ASN A 400 19.39 -13.65 -6.75
N GLN A 401 19.45 -13.33 -8.04
CA GLN A 401 20.29 -12.23 -8.53
C GLN A 401 19.86 -10.88 -7.92
N ARG A 402 18.55 -10.62 -7.80
CA ARG A 402 18.03 -9.42 -7.12
C ARG A 402 18.46 -9.35 -5.65
N ILE A 403 18.43 -10.48 -4.94
CA ILE A 403 18.91 -10.58 -3.55
C ILE A 403 20.41 -10.27 -3.47
N GLU A 404 21.24 -10.82 -4.35
CA GLU A 404 22.67 -10.56 -4.34
C GLU A 404 23.00 -9.09 -4.68
N MET A 405 22.27 -8.48 -5.63
CA MET A 405 22.36 -7.04 -5.90
C MET A 405 21.96 -6.20 -4.68
N ALA A 406 20.93 -6.60 -3.96
CA ALA A 406 20.50 -5.92 -2.73
C ALA A 406 21.57 -6.01 -1.64
N LYS A 407 22.13 -7.20 -1.39
CA LYS A 407 23.24 -7.37 -0.44
C LYS A 407 24.45 -6.51 -0.80
N LYS A 408 24.82 -6.46 -2.08
CA LYS A 408 25.90 -5.59 -2.60
C LYS A 408 25.60 -4.10 -2.41
N THR A 409 24.33 -3.70 -2.56
CA THR A 409 23.91 -2.32 -2.27
C THR A 409 24.11 -2.01 -0.80
N LEU A 410 23.62 -2.87 0.10
CA LEU A 410 23.73 -2.66 1.55
C LEU A 410 25.18 -2.65 2.03
N SER A 411 26.09 -3.44 1.44
CA SER A 411 27.51 -3.42 1.83
C SER A 411 28.20 -2.07 1.62
N VAL A 412 27.67 -1.21 0.73
CA VAL A 412 28.20 0.15 0.49
C VAL A 412 27.67 1.15 1.52
N PHE A 413 26.52 0.87 2.14
CA PHE A 413 25.87 1.75 3.11
C PHE A 413 26.00 1.27 4.56
N ASN A 414 26.89 0.32 4.87
CA ASN A 414 27.10 -0.12 6.25
C ASN A 414 27.67 1.03 7.10
N GLU A 415 26.79 1.65 7.91
CA GLU A 415 27.09 2.63 8.98
C GLU A 415 26.83 2.06 10.38
#